data_AF-A0A5N7ZYU8-F1
#
_entry.id   AF-A0A5N7ZYU8-F1
#
_cell.length_a   1.000
_cell.length_b   1.000
_cell.length_c   1.000
_cell.angle_alpha   90.00
_cell.angle_beta   90.00
_cell.angle_gamma   90.00
#
_symmetry.space_group_name_H-M   'P 1'
#
loop_
_entity.id
_entity.type
_entity.pdbx_description
1 polymer ?
#
loop_
_entity_poly.entity_id
_entity_poly.type
_entity_poly.pdbx_seq_one_letter_code
_entity_poly.pdbx_strand_id
1 'polypeptide(L)'
;DLSRRAAMLGALGFSLLNPHFWLDMVVVGSLAHGFDDARMAFAAGAFTASLLWLAVLGIGSRLFAPFFASASAWRILDGLIAVVMAALAVSLAIKGV
;
A
#
# COMPACT_ATOMS: atom_id res chain seq x y z
N ASP A 1 25.65 6.55 -2.12
CA ASP A 1 24.72 6.28 -3.24
C ASP A 1 24.30 4.82 -3.25
N LEU A 2 23.06 4.53 -2.85
CA LEU A 2 22.54 3.17 -2.99
C LEU A 2 22.47 2.85 -4.49
N SER A 3 23.19 1.82 -4.94
CA SER A 3 23.05 1.33 -6.32
C SER A 3 21.59 1.00 -6.60
N ARG A 4 21.08 1.33 -7.80
CA ARG A 4 19.69 1.04 -8.20
C ARG A 4 19.31 -0.41 -7.91
N ARG A 5 20.27 -1.32 -8.06
CA ARG A 5 20.11 -2.75 -7.75
C ARG A 5 19.83 -3.00 -6.26
N ALA A 6 20.52 -2.32 -5.36
CA ALA A 6 20.28 -2.43 -3.92
C ALA A 6 18.91 -1.88 -3.52
N ALA A 7 18.48 -0.76 -4.13
CA ALA A 7 17.14 -0.22 -3.90
C ALA A 7 16.04 -1.19 -4.40
N MET A 8 16.21 -1.77 -5.58
CA MET A 8 15.28 -2.76 -6.13
C MET A 8 15.23 -4.04 -5.27
N LEU A 9 16.38 -4.57 -4.87
CA LEU A 9 16.45 -5.75 -4.01
C LEU A 9 15.86 -5.47 -2.61
N GLY A 10 16.08 -4.28 -2.06
CA GLY A 10 15.48 -3.86 -0.80
C GLY A 10 13.95 -3.79 -0.90
N ALA A 11 13.41 -3.16 -1.95
CA ALA A 11 11.97 -3.07 -2.17
C ALA A 11 11.33 -4.45 -2.40
N LEU A 12 11.97 -5.31 -3.20
CA LEU A 12 11.51 -6.68 -3.44
C LEU A 12 11.57 -7.52 -2.16
N GLY A 13 12.67 -7.43 -1.40
CA GLY A 13 12.83 -8.13 -0.13
C GLY A 13 11.76 -7.69 0.88
N PHE A 14 11.56 -6.38 1.05
CA PHE A 14 10.53 -5.85 1.94
C PHE A 14 9.12 -6.29 1.54
N SER A 15 8.82 -6.37 0.24
CA SER A 15 7.49 -6.75 -0.24
C SER A 15 7.25 -8.27 -0.15
N LEU A 16 8.18 -9.08 -0.68
CA LEU A 16 8.00 -10.54 -0.80
C LEU A 16 8.25 -11.30 0.50
N LEU A 17 9.16 -10.80 1.36
CA LEU A 17 9.43 -11.42 2.66
C LEU A 17 8.38 -11.02 3.72
N ASN A 18 7.52 -10.05 3.42
CA ASN A 18 6.45 -9.67 4.33
C ASN A 18 5.32 -10.73 4.25
N PRO A 19 5.05 -11.49 5.33
CA PRO A 19 4.01 -12.51 5.31
C PRO A 19 2.61 -11.95 5.05
N HIS A 20 2.37 -10.67 5.41
CA HIS A 20 1.08 -10.02 5.19
C HIS A 20 0.77 -9.85 3.70
N PHE A 21 1.77 -9.63 2.85
CA PHE A 21 1.57 -9.52 1.41
C PHE A 21 0.91 -10.78 0.83
N TRP A 22 1.34 -11.96 1.31
CA TRP A 22 0.77 -13.24 0.89
C TRP A 22 -0.66 -13.44 1.41
N LEU A 23 -0.94 -13.02 2.66
CA LEU A 23 -2.29 -13.07 3.22
C LEU A 23 -3.26 -12.20 2.43
N ASP A 24 -2.86 -10.96 2.11
CA ASP A 24 -3.70 -10.03 1.35
C ASP A 24 -4.03 -10.57 -0.04
N MET A 25 -3.05 -11.19 -0.72
CA MET A 25 -3.25 -11.78 -2.05
C MET A 25 -4.26 -12.94 -2.01
N VAL A 26 -4.25 -13.75 -0.95
CA VAL A 26 -5.25 -14.81 -0.73
C VAL A 26 -6.63 -14.22 -0.43
N VAL A 27 -6.72 -13.16 0.37
CA VAL A 27 -8.01 -12.49 0.69
C VAL A 27 -8.63 -11.87 -0.56
N VAL A 28 -7.85 -11.19 -1.40
CA VAL A 28 -8.36 -10.66 -2.67
C VAL A 28 -8.78 -11.80 -3.61
N GLY A 29 -8.03 -12.90 -3.63
CA GLY A 29 -8.39 -14.10 -4.37
C GLY A 29 -9.69 -14.75 -3.89
N SER A 30 -9.95 -14.77 -2.58
CA SER A 30 -11.17 -15.35 -2.00
C SER A 30 -12.41 -14.53 -2.37
N LEU A 31 -12.29 -13.20 -2.43
CA LEU A 31 -13.38 -12.32 -2.88
C LEU A 31 -13.82 -12.60 -4.32
N ALA A 32 -12.91 -13.06 -5.19
CA ALA A 32 -13.24 -13.40 -6.58
C ALA A 32 -14.22 -14.57 -6.70
N HIS A 33 -14.34 -15.43 -5.69
CA HIS A 33 -15.31 -16.53 -5.68
C HIS A 33 -16.78 -16.06 -5.55
N GLY A 34 -17.01 -14.83 -5.08
CA GLY A 34 -18.37 -14.25 -5.03
C GLY A 34 -18.91 -13.81 -6.40
N PHE A 35 -18.09 -13.88 -7.46
CA PHE A 35 -18.39 -13.35 -8.78
C PHE A 35 -18.37 -14.45 -9.86
N ASP A 36 -18.95 -15.63 -9.62
CA ASP A 36 -18.89 -16.81 -10.50
C ASP A 36 -18.86 -16.51 -12.01
N ASP A 37 -19.95 -15.94 -12.56
CA ASP A 37 -20.04 -15.61 -14.00
C ASP A 37 -19.23 -14.35 -14.40
N ALA A 38 -18.90 -13.49 -13.43
CA ALA A 38 -18.22 -12.21 -13.63
C ALA A 38 -16.74 -12.21 -13.20
N ARG A 39 -16.14 -13.39 -12.95
CA ARG A 39 -14.79 -13.53 -12.36
C ARG A 39 -13.70 -12.88 -13.22
N MET A 40 -13.83 -12.97 -14.54
CA MET A 40 -12.91 -12.32 -15.48
C MET A 40 -13.06 -10.79 -15.46
N ALA A 41 -14.28 -10.27 -15.30
CA ALA A 41 -14.53 -8.84 -15.15
C ALA A 41 -13.98 -8.32 -13.80
N PHE A 42 -14.12 -9.10 -12.72
CA PHE A 42 -13.50 -8.79 -11.43
C PHE A 42 -11.97 -8.75 -11.55
N ALA A 43 -11.34 -9.74 -12.19
CA ALA A 43 -9.90 -9.77 -12.39
C ALA A 43 -9.41 -8.56 -13.22
N ALA A 44 -10.12 -8.21 -14.29
CA ALA A 44 -9.81 -7.03 -15.09
C ALA A 44 -9.95 -5.73 -14.28
N GLY A 45 -11.01 -5.61 -13.47
CA GLY A 45 -11.24 -4.48 -12.56
C GLY A 45 -10.14 -4.36 -11.50
N ALA A 46 -9.79 -5.46 -10.85
CA ALA A 46 -8.72 -5.51 -9.86
C ALA A 46 -7.36 -5.12 -10.47
N PHE A 47 -7.06 -5.61 -11.67
CA PHE A 47 -5.81 -5.30 -12.37
C PHE A 47 -5.74 -3.82 -12.79
N THR A 48 -6.81 -3.30 -13.39
CA THR A 48 -6.89 -1.89 -13.82
C THR A 48 -6.84 -0.93 -12.63
N ALA A 49 -7.58 -1.22 -11.57
CA ALA A 49 -7.52 -0.44 -10.32
C ALA A 49 -6.12 -0.46 -9.71
N SER A 50 -5.45 -1.62 -9.67
CA SER A 50 -4.07 -1.74 -9.18
C SER A 50 -3.10 -0.93 -10.04
N LEU A 51 -3.23 -0.98 -11.36
CA LEU A 51 -2.37 -0.23 -12.27
C LEU A 51 -2.57 1.28 -12.13
N LEU A 52 -3.82 1.73 -12.03
CA LEU A 52 -4.15 3.13 -11.78
C LEU A 52 -3.59 3.59 -10.44
N TRP A 53 -3.78 2.79 -9.39
CA TRP A 53 -3.25 3.09 -8.06
C TRP A 53 -1.71 3.21 -8.05
N LEU A 54 -1.01 2.25 -8.66
CA LEU A 54 0.46 2.26 -8.77
C LEU A 54 0.95 3.44 -9.61
N ALA A 55 0.26 3.78 -10.70
CA ALA A 55 0.60 4.95 -11.52
C ALA A 55 0.43 6.24 -10.71
N VAL A 56 -0.67 6.38 -9.98
CA VAL A 56 -0.94 7.54 -9.10
C VAL A 56 0.13 7.66 -8.01
N LEU A 57 0.51 6.56 -7.36
CA LEU A 57 1.58 6.56 -6.35
C LEU A 57 2.96 6.87 -6.94
N GLY A 58 3.29 6.28 -8.09
CA GLY A 58 4.56 6.51 -8.77
C GLY A 58 4.72 7.98 -9.20
N ILE A 59 3.71 8.54 -9.85
CA ILE A 59 3.69 9.95 -10.27
C ILE A 59 3.62 10.88 -9.05
N GLY A 60 2.77 10.54 -8.08
CA GLY A 60 2.61 11.28 -6.83
C GLY A 60 3.92 11.36 -6.06
N SER A 61 4.67 10.27 -5.95
CA SER A 61 5.97 10.26 -5.26
C SER A 61 6.95 11.27 -5.87
N ARG A 62 6.95 11.42 -7.20
CA ARG A 62 7.78 12.41 -7.90
C ARG A 62 7.27 13.84 -7.68
N LEU A 63 5.94 14.04 -7.65
CA LEU A 63 5.34 15.35 -7.41
C LEU A 63 5.59 15.85 -5.98
N PHE A 64 5.58 14.94 -5.01
CA PHE A 64 5.83 15.25 -3.59
C PHE A 64 7.31 15.18 -3.19
N ALA A 65 8.20 14.67 -4.05
CA ALA A 65 9.64 14.68 -3.83
C ALA A 65 10.22 16.03 -3.34
N PRO A 66 9.86 17.20 -3.93
CA PRO A 66 10.35 18.49 -3.42
C PRO A 66 9.83 18.85 -2.02
N PHE A 67 8.63 18.40 -1.63
CA PHE A 67 8.10 18.62 -0.28
C PHE A 67 8.86 17.80 0.77
N PHE A 68 9.20 16.56 0.45
CA PHE A 68 9.97 15.65 1.31
C PHE A 68 11.47 15.94 1.37
N ALA A 69 11.96 16.98 0.69
CA ALA A 69 13.33 17.48 0.87
C ALA A 69 13.52 18.17 2.23
N SER A 70 12.44 18.65 2.87
CA SER A 70 12.50 19.30 4.18
C SER A 70 12.30 18.31 5.33
N ALA A 71 13.10 18.43 6.39
CA ALA A 71 12.92 17.65 7.62
C ALA A 71 11.55 17.90 8.29
N SER A 72 10.98 19.10 8.11
CA SER A 72 9.66 19.42 8.66
C SER A 72 8.54 18.64 7.98
N ALA A 73 8.63 18.38 6.66
CA ALA A 73 7.62 17.60 5.96
C ALA A 73 7.57 16.14 6.45
N TRP A 74 8.74 15.55 6.71
CA TRP A 74 8.82 14.23 7.33
C TRP A 74 8.21 14.20 8.72
N ARG A 75 8.51 15.20 9.56
CA ARG A 75 7.93 15.29 10.92
C ARG A 75 6.40 15.44 10.90
N ILE A 76 5.86 16.23 9.98
CA ILE A 76 4.41 16.41 9.82
C ILE A 76 3.77 15.09 9.34
N LEU A 77 4.37 14.43 8.36
CA LEU A 77 3.89 13.13 7.88
C LEU A 77 3.88 12.10 9.01
N ASP A 78 4.97 11.98 9.76
CA ASP A 78 5.07 11.04 10.88
C ASP A 78 4.03 11.35 11.95
N GLY A 79 3.82 12.63 12.27
CA GLY A 79 2.78 13.07 13.19
C GLY A 79 1.37 12.71 12.70
N LEU A 80 1.09 12.90 11.41
CA LEU A 80 -0.17 12.51 10.80
C LEU A 80 -0.38 10.98 10.86
N ILE A 81 0.64 10.20 10.49
CA ILE A 81 0.60 8.74 10.55
C ILE A 81 0.36 8.28 11.98
N ALA A 82 1.04 8.86 12.98
CA ALA A 82 0.84 8.53 14.38
C ALA A 82 -0.60 8.80 14.83
N VAL A 83 -1.19 9.94 14.44
CA VAL A 83 -2.59 10.27 14.74
C VAL A 83 -3.54 9.27 14.09
N VAL A 84 -3.35 8.93 12.82
CA VAL A 84 -4.19 7.94 12.11
C VAL A 84 -4.08 6.57 12.76
N MET A 85 -2.86 6.11 13.06
CA MET A 85 -2.63 4.82 13.72
C MET A 85 -3.24 4.77 15.13
N ALA A 86 -3.12 5.86 15.91
CA ALA A 86 -3.75 5.96 17.21
C ALA A 86 -5.28 5.93 17.10
N ALA A 87 -5.85 6.65 16.13
CA ALA A 87 -7.29 6.64 15.87
C ALA A 87 -7.80 5.24 15.47
N LEU A 88 -7.07 4.53 14.59
CA LEU A 88 -7.38 3.15 14.22
C LEU A 88 -7.29 2.21 15.42
N ALA A 89 -6.24 2.32 16.23
CA ALA A 89 -6.06 1.51 17.43
C ALA A 89 -7.20 1.75 18.45
N VAL A 90 -7.57 3.00 18.70
CA VAL A 90 -8.70 3.36 19.56
C VAL A 90 -10.01 2.85 18.97
N SER A 91 -10.23 3.00 17.67
CA SER A 91 -11.42 2.48 17.00
C SER A 91 -11.53 0.96 17.14
N LEU A 92 -10.43 0.22 16.98
CA LEU A 92 -10.39 -1.24 17.17
C LEU A 92 -10.61 -1.62 18.64
N ALA A 93 -10.00 -0.90 19.57
CA ALA A 93 -10.17 -1.15 21.01
C ALA A 93 -11.61 -0.91 21.48
N ILE A 94 -12.30 0.11 20.94
CA ILE A 94 -13.68 0.42 21.29
C ILE A 94 -14.67 -0.51 20.57
N LYS A 95 -14.46 -0.76 19.26
CA LYS A 95 -15.37 -1.61 18.49
C LYS A 95 -15.20 -3.09 18.79
N GLY A 96 -14.05 -3.49 19.32
CA GLY A 96 -13.73 -4.89 19.62
C GLY A 96 -13.64 -5.73 18.34
N VAL A 97 -12.79 -6.75 18.38
CA VAL A 97 -13.04 -7.97 17.61
C VAL A 97 -14.16 -8.74 18.31
#